data_AF-A0A2T2U812-F1
#
_entry.id   AF-A0A2T2U812-F1
#
_cell.length_a   1.000
_cell.length_b   1.000
_cell.length_c   1.000
_cell.angle_alpha   90.00
_cell.angle_beta   90.00
_cell.angle_gamma   90.00
#
_symmetry.space_group_name_H-M   'P 1'
#
loop_
_entity.id
_entity.type
_entity.pdbx_description
1 polymer ?
#
loop_
_entity_poly.entity_id
_entity_poly.type
_entity_poly.pdbx_seq_one_letter_code
_entity_poly.pdbx_strand_id
1 'polypeptide(L)'
;ELSDKFVVARVTDVTPEGYRSFSDVKSQIRPKVALQKKREVQGRRMERALSQNGFDALPNVLGTQMRTQSNVTYSTETVPGLGREPKFVGAVFGLEVGETSGVVEGKNAAFVVEVTEKNTPPPLTEQQRQQIRKQLLKQRRKQATSDWLSALKEDATIMDNRTQMR
;
A
#
# COMPACT_ATOMS: atom_id res chain seq x y z
N GLU A 1 -16.54 -6.80 -32.89
CA GLU A 1 -16.64 -7.31 -34.26
C GLU A 1 -15.93 -8.66 -34.41
N LEU A 2 -16.71 -9.76 -34.41
CA LEU A 2 -16.32 -11.15 -34.69
C LEU A 2 -17.15 -11.69 -35.87
N SER A 3 -17.36 -10.87 -36.90
CA SER A 3 -18.37 -11.11 -37.94
C SER A 3 -18.13 -12.38 -38.78
N ASP A 4 -16.88 -12.85 -38.89
CA ASP A 4 -16.52 -14.02 -39.73
C ASP A 4 -15.59 -15.03 -39.04
N LYS A 5 -15.74 -15.27 -37.72
CA LYS A 5 -14.89 -16.22 -36.99
C LYS A 5 -15.71 -17.18 -36.13
N PHE A 6 -15.44 -18.48 -36.30
CA PHE A 6 -15.92 -19.53 -35.39
C PHE A 6 -14.93 -19.71 -34.24
N VAL A 7 -15.44 -19.68 -33.01
CA VAL A 7 -14.67 -19.99 -31.79
C VAL A 7 -15.19 -21.30 -31.24
N VAL A 8 -14.32 -22.31 -31.16
CA VAL A 8 -14.60 -23.58 -30.49
C VAL A 8 -13.90 -23.58 -29.15
N ALA A 9 -14.65 -23.73 -28.07
CA ALA A 9 -14.13 -23.83 -26.71
C ALA A 9 -14.55 -25.17 -26.09
N ARG A 10 -13.67 -25.75 -25.27
CA ARG A 10 -13.94 -26.95 -24.47
C ARG A 10 -13.74 -26.61 -23.00
N VAL A 11 -14.75 -26.88 -22.18
CA VAL A 11 -14.62 -26.78 -20.72
C VAL A 11 -13.74 -27.93 -20.22
N THR A 12 -12.60 -27.59 -19.61
CA THR A 12 -11.64 -28.56 -19.08
C THR A 12 -11.83 -28.83 -17.60
N ASP A 13 -12.36 -27.87 -16.85
CA ASP A 13 -12.60 -27.95 -15.40
C ASP A 13 -13.72 -26.97 -14.98
N VAL A 14 -14.44 -27.27 -13.90
CA VAL A 14 -15.49 -26.42 -13.35
C VAL A 14 -15.18 -26.13 -11.87
N THR A 15 -14.77 -24.90 -11.58
CA THR A 15 -14.59 -24.42 -10.20
C THR A 15 -15.93 -23.87 -9.67
N PRO A 16 -16.50 -24.40 -8.58
CA PRO A 16 -17.72 -23.87 -7.97
C PRO A 16 -17.55 -22.41 -7.53
N GLU A 17 -18.65 -21.66 -7.54
CA GLU A 17 -18.68 -20.31 -6.97
C GLU A 17 -18.38 -20.37 -5.47
N GLY A 18 -17.50 -19.47 -5.02
CA GLY A 18 -17.10 -19.37 -3.62
C GLY A 18 -15.59 -19.21 -3.45
N TYR A 19 -15.15 -19.31 -2.20
CA TYR A 19 -13.73 -19.26 -1.87
C TYR A 19 -13.06 -20.61 -2.15
N ARG A 20 -11.81 -20.56 -2.63
CA ARG A 20 -10.95 -21.75 -2.68
C ARG A 20 -10.82 -22.36 -1.28
N SER A 21 -10.73 -23.68 -1.21
CA SER A 21 -10.54 -24.37 0.07
C SER A 21 -9.22 -23.93 0.73
N PHE A 22 -9.16 -23.92 2.06
CA PHE A 22 -7.92 -23.55 2.78
C PHE A 22 -6.73 -24.40 2.35
N SER A 23 -6.93 -25.71 2.09
CA SER A 23 -5.90 -26.62 1.57
C SER A 23 -5.29 -26.12 0.26
N ASP A 24 -6.10 -25.60 -0.66
CA ASP A 24 -5.64 -25.17 -1.99
C ASP A 24 -4.80 -23.89 -1.95
N VAL A 25 -5.01 -23.07 -0.93
CA VAL A 25 -4.32 -21.78 -0.75
C VAL A 25 -3.33 -21.77 0.41
N LYS A 26 -3.21 -22.88 1.15
CA LYS A 26 -2.36 -22.99 2.36
C LYS A 26 -0.92 -22.57 2.09
N SER A 27 -0.34 -23.04 0.97
CA SER A 27 1.02 -22.71 0.55
C SER A 27 1.21 -21.23 0.23
N GLN A 28 0.15 -20.56 -0.23
CA GLN A 28 0.16 -19.13 -0.56
C GLN A 28 -0.08 -18.24 0.68
N ILE A 29 -0.91 -18.70 1.62
CA ILE A 29 -1.27 -17.93 2.82
C ILE A 29 -0.21 -18.05 3.91
N ARG A 30 0.35 -19.24 4.13
CA ARG A 30 1.34 -19.49 5.19
C ARG A 30 2.48 -18.46 5.23
N PRO A 31 3.18 -18.12 4.12
CA PRO A 31 4.24 -17.12 4.16
C PRO A 31 3.71 -15.72 4.51
N LYS A 32 2.51 -15.35 4.05
CA LYS A 32 1.90 -14.04 4.36
C LYS A 32 1.59 -13.92 5.86
N VAL A 33 1.00 -14.95 6.45
CA VAL A 33 0.67 -14.99 7.88
C VAL A 33 1.93 -15.07 8.74
N ALA A 34 2.92 -15.87 8.33
CA ALA A 34 4.21 -15.93 9.02
C ALA A 34 4.90 -14.56 9.04
N LEU A 35 4.90 -13.84 7.92
CA LEU A 35 5.42 -12.47 7.85
C LEU A 35 4.62 -11.51 8.73
N GLN A 36 3.28 -11.61 8.74
CA GLN A 36 2.43 -10.82 9.63
C GLN A 36 2.78 -11.06 11.10
N LYS A 37 2.92 -12.33 11.52
CA LYS A 37 3.26 -12.66 12.91
C LYS A 37 4.67 -12.23 13.29
N LYS A 38 5.63 -12.34 12.38
CA LYS A 38 6.98 -11.79 12.59
C LYS A 38 6.94 -10.28 12.84
N ARG A 39 6.17 -9.54 12.04
CA ARG A 39 6.00 -8.08 12.23
C ARG A 39 5.40 -7.75 13.58
N GLU A 40 4.32 -8.43 13.96
CA GLU A 40 3.63 -8.23 15.25
C GLU A 40 4.56 -8.49 16.45
N VAL A 41 5.45 -9.49 16.35
CA VAL A 41 6.46 -9.76 17.40
C VAL A 41 7.51 -8.67 17.46
N GLN A 42 8.03 -8.20 16.32
CA GLN A 42 9.01 -7.11 16.29
C GLN A 42 8.39 -5.78 16.75
N GLY A 43 7.15 -5.50 16.37
CA GLY A 43 6.38 -4.34 16.84
C GLY A 43 6.27 -4.34 18.36
N ARG A 44 5.79 -5.44 18.95
CA ARG A 44 5.70 -5.58 20.41
C ARG A 44 7.05 -5.50 21.13
N ARG A 45 8.13 -6.02 20.53
CA ARG A 45 9.49 -5.89 21.08
C ARG A 45 9.93 -4.42 21.08
N MET A 46 9.69 -3.70 19.99
CA MET A 46 10.00 -2.28 19.85
C MET A 46 9.18 -1.44 20.82
N GLU A 47 7.87 -1.72 20.96
CA GLU A 47 6.96 -1.00 21.86
C GLU A 47 7.42 -1.11 23.31
N ARG A 48 7.74 -2.33 23.75
CA ARG A 48 8.28 -2.56 25.10
C ARG A 48 9.57 -1.80 25.33
N ALA A 49 10.52 -1.89 24.40
CA ALA A 49 11.79 -1.20 24.52
C ALA A 49 11.61 0.34 24.58
N LEU A 50 10.74 0.89 23.73
CA LEU A 50 10.44 2.33 23.70
C LEU A 50 9.79 2.79 25.01
N SER A 51 8.80 2.05 25.50
CA SER A 51 8.08 2.39 26.74
C SER A 51 8.97 2.37 27.99
N GLN A 52 10.02 1.55 27.99
CA GLN A 52 10.89 1.35 29.16
C GLN A 52 12.13 2.23 29.15
N ASN A 53 12.64 2.61 27.96
CA ASN A 53 13.97 3.23 27.83
C ASN A 53 13.97 4.55 27.05
N GLY A 54 12.88 4.88 26.34
CA GLY A 54 12.84 6.04 25.44
C GLY A 54 13.57 5.80 24.11
N PHE A 55 13.53 6.79 23.22
CA PHE A 55 14.04 6.70 21.84
C PHE A 55 15.55 6.48 21.76
N ASP A 56 16.33 7.30 22.45
CA ASP A 56 17.79 7.32 22.35
C ASP A 56 18.46 6.01 22.81
N ALA A 57 17.81 5.29 23.72
CA ALA A 57 18.31 4.03 24.25
C ALA A 57 17.95 2.80 23.37
N LEU A 58 17.02 2.95 22.41
CA LEU A 58 16.57 1.85 21.56
C LEU A 58 17.70 1.10 20.83
N PRO A 59 18.69 1.77 20.21
CA PRO A 59 19.77 1.08 19.51
C PRO A 59 20.53 0.11 20.42
N ASN A 60 20.81 0.53 21.65
CA ASN A 60 21.56 -0.27 22.63
C ASN A 60 20.74 -1.46 23.13
N VAL A 61 19.46 -1.23 23.48
CA VAL A 61 18.57 -2.27 24.02
C VAL A 61 18.21 -3.32 22.96
N LEU A 62 18.07 -2.92 21.71
CA LEU A 62 17.65 -3.80 20.62
C LEU A 62 18.80 -4.37 19.79
N GLY A 63 20.03 -3.91 20.02
CA GLY A 63 21.20 -4.28 19.22
C GLY A 63 21.08 -3.77 17.79
N THR A 64 20.52 -2.58 17.61
CA THR A 64 20.35 -1.92 16.31
C THR A 64 21.21 -0.66 16.22
N GLN A 65 21.17 0.03 15.08
CA GLN A 65 21.86 1.29 14.88
C GLN A 65 20.84 2.38 14.59
N MET A 66 21.06 3.56 15.18
CA MET A 66 20.32 4.76 14.79
C MET A 66 20.75 5.15 13.37
N ARG A 67 19.78 5.51 12.53
CA ARG A 67 20.02 5.92 11.15
C ARG A 67 19.29 7.22 10.87
N THR A 68 20.03 8.19 10.34
CA THR A 68 19.46 9.45 9.88
C THR A 68 19.11 9.33 8.41
N GLN A 69 17.90 9.76 8.05
CA GLN A 69 17.46 9.82 6.68
C GLN A 69 17.11 11.27 6.32
N SER A 70 17.67 11.74 5.21
CA SER A 70 17.43 13.09 4.68
C SER A 70 16.62 13.04 3.38
N ASN A 71 16.05 14.18 2.98
CA ASN A 71 15.32 14.35 1.73
C ASN A 71 14.13 13.39 1.55
N VAL A 72 13.46 13.02 2.66
CA VAL A 72 12.20 12.26 2.59
C VAL A 72 11.08 13.20 2.15
N THR A 73 10.54 12.96 0.96
CA THR A 73 9.37 13.66 0.43
C THR A 73 8.13 12.79 0.52
N TYR A 74 6.94 13.39 0.41
CA TYR A 74 5.68 12.65 0.42
C TYR A 74 5.59 11.65 -0.76
N SER A 75 6.29 11.93 -1.87
CA SER A 75 6.38 11.06 -3.04
C SER A 75 7.51 10.02 -2.96
N THR A 76 8.20 9.90 -1.82
CA THR A 76 9.27 8.91 -1.65
C THR A 76 8.70 7.50 -1.69
N GLU A 77 8.84 6.82 -2.83
CA GLU A 77 8.36 5.44 -2.97
C GLU A 77 9.30 4.42 -2.32
N THR A 78 10.60 4.70 -2.36
CA THR A 78 11.66 3.83 -1.84
C THR A 78 12.58 4.66 -0.97
N VAL A 79 12.66 4.29 0.30
CA VAL A 79 13.57 4.92 1.27
C VAL A 79 14.92 4.20 1.19
N PRO A 80 16.04 4.91 0.97
CA PRO A 80 17.38 4.34 1.02
C PRO A 80 17.60 3.45 2.24
N GLY A 81 18.06 2.21 2.02
CA GLY A 81 18.31 1.23 3.09
C GLY A 81 17.07 0.58 3.71
N LEU A 82 15.86 1.10 3.52
CA LEU A 82 14.61 0.53 4.04
C LEU A 82 13.70 -0.07 2.95
N GLY A 83 13.86 0.35 1.71
CA GLY A 83 13.03 -0.11 0.60
C GLY A 83 11.66 0.59 0.58
N ARG A 84 10.64 -0.12 0.11
CA ARG A 84 9.28 0.43 -0.08
C ARG A 84 8.46 0.41 1.22
N GLU A 85 8.55 1.49 1.98
CA GLU A 85 7.91 1.64 3.30
C GLU A 85 6.94 2.84 3.37
N PRO A 86 5.73 2.75 2.79
CA PRO A 86 4.78 3.88 2.75
C PRO A 86 4.26 4.28 4.13
N LYS A 87 4.16 3.34 5.08
CA LYS A 87 3.75 3.65 6.47
C LYS A 87 4.81 4.47 7.19
N PHE A 88 6.09 4.20 6.95
CA PHE A 88 7.20 5.00 7.46
C PHE A 88 7.10 6.43 6.94
N VAL A 89 6.96 6.61 5.62
CA VAL A 89 6.82 7.95 5.01
C VAL A 89 5.61 8.68 5.56
N GLY A 90 4.46 8.01 5.66
CA GLY A 90 3.25 8.59 6.24
C GLY A 90 3.42 9.02 7.70
N ALA A 91 4.09 8.20 8.53
CA ALA A 91 4.36 8.54 9.93
C ALA A 91 5.27 9.77 10.05
N VAL A 92 6.37 9.83 9.30
CA VAL A 92 7.28 10.99 9.29
C VAL A 92 6.55 12.28 8.92
N PHE A 93 5.64 12.24 7.94
CA PHE A 93 4.87 13.41 7.53
C PHE A 93 3.78 13.84 8.53
N GLY A 94 3.39 12.95 9.45
CA GLY A 94 2.38 13.23 10.47
C GLY A 94 2.92 13.79 11.79
N LEU A 95 4.24 13.77 11.98
CA LEU A 95 4.91 14.18 13.23
C LEU A 95 5.48 15.59 13.10
N GLU A 96 5.53 16.37 14.17
CA GLU A 96 6.20 17.67 14.21
C GLU A 96 7.71 17.59 14.46
N VAL A 97 8.43 18.69 14.21
CA VAL A 97 9.88 18.75 14.49
C VAL A 97 10.12 18.57 15.99
N GLY A 98 11.03 17.65 16.35
CA GLY A 98 11.31 17.22 17.71
C GLY A 98 10.33 16.15 18.23
N GLU A 99 9.32 15.76 17.46
CA GLU A 99 8.37 14.73 17.86
C GLU A 99 8.91 13.33 17.50
N THR A 100 8.88 12.44 18.50
CA THR A 100 9.13 11.01 18.33
C THR A 100 7.82 10.27 18.08
N SER A 101 7.82 9.38 17.10
CA SER A 101 6.68 8.54 16.75
C SER A 101 6.42 7.44 17.78
N GLY A 102 5.19 6.92 17.78
CA GLY A 102 4.95 5.55 18.25
C GLY A 102 5.65 4.51 17.36
N VAL A 103 5.45 3.22 17.66
CA VAL A 103 6.00 2.15 16.81
C VAL A 103 5.24 2.07 15.49
N VAL A 104 5.97 2.21 14.39
CA VAL A 104 5.45 2.11 13.03
C VAL A 104 5.75 0.73 12.47
N GLU A 105 4.71 -0.09 12.31
CA GLU A 105 4.83 -1.41 11.68
C GLU A 105 4.99 -1.30 10.15
N GLY A 106 6.24 -1.41 9.67
CA GLY A 106 6.56 -1.49 8.25
C GLY A 106 6.24 -2.83 7.60
N LYS A 107 6.62 -2.97 6.34
CA LYS A 107 6.53 -4.23 5.59
C LYS A 107 7.61 -5.21 6.02
N ASN A 108 8.82 -4.71 6.23
CA ASN A 108 9.98 -5.56 6.51
C ASN A 108 10.55 -5.37 7.93
N ALA A 109 10.26 -4.24 8.57
CA ALA A 109 10.76 -3.91 9.91
C ALA A 109 9.75 -3.07 10.70
N ALA A 110 9.95 -2.97 12.01
CA ALA A 110 9.27 -2.00 12.86
C ALA A 110 10.19 -0.80 13.10
N PHE A 111 9.64 0.41 13.10
CA PHE A 111 10.39 1.65 13.20
C PHE A 111 9.90 2.50 14.36
N VAL A 112 10.80 3.27 14.94
CA VAL A 112 10.49 4.47 15.73
C VAL A 112 11.29 5.57 15.07
N VAL A 113 10.66 6.72 14.83
CA VAL A 113 11.28 7.84 14.11
C VAL A 113 11.13 9.11 14.93
N GLU A 114 12.16 9.94 14.92
CA GLU A 114 12.10 11.30 15.40
C GLU A 114 12.32 12.24 14.23
N VAL A 115 11.48 13.27 14.10
CA VAL A 115 11.64 14.26 13.05
C VAL A 115 12.59 15.36 13.52
N THR A 116 13.79 15.38 12.98
CA THR A 116 14.80 16.38 13.36
C THR A 116 14.62 17.71 12.63
N GLU A 117 14.04 17.70 11.43
CA GLU A 117 13.91 18.88 10.58
C GLU A 117 12.73 18.73 9.60
N LYS A 118 11.98 19.81 9.39
CA LYS A 118 10.98 19.93 8.33
C LYS A 118 11.26 21.15 7.48
N ASN A 119 11.39 20.94 6.18
CA ASN A 119 11.62 22.00 5.21
C ASN A 119 10.36 22.28 4.40
N THR A 120 9.91 23.54 4.42
CA THR A 120 8.83 24.00 3.54
C THR A 120 9.38 24.09 2.12
N PRO A 121 8.79 23.38 1.13
CA PRO A 121 9.24 23.48 -0.24
C PRO A 121 8.96 24.88 -0.80
N PRO A 122 9.73 25.32 -1.82
CA PRO A 122 9.43 26.57 -2.50
C PRO A 122 8.01 26.54 -3.11
N PRO A 123 7.36 27.70 -3.28
CA PRO A 123 6.05 27.78 -3.92
C PRO A 123 6.06 27.12 -5.30
N LEU A 124 4.94 26.47 -5.65
CA LEU A 124 4.77 25.85 -6.95
C LEU A 124 4.93 26.88 -8.07
N THR A 125 5.76 26.56 -9.07
CA THR A 125 5.86 27.32 -10.31
C THR A 125 4.57 27.20 -11.12
N GLU A 126 4.32 28.14 -12.04
CA GLU A 126 3.14 28.08 -12.90
C GLU A 126 3.12 26.79 -13.73
N GLN A 127 4.28 26.36 -14.23
CA GLN A 127 4.41 25.10 -14.96
C GLN A 127 3.99 23.89 -14.11
N GLN A 128 4.43 23.83 -12.84
CA GLN A 128 4.04 22.76 -11.91
C GLN A 128 2.54 22.79 -11.62
N ARG A 129 1.95 23.97 -11.42
CA ARG A 129 0.49 24.12 -11.22
C ARG A 129 -0.29 23.60 -12.44
N GLN A 130 0.15 23.93 -13.64
CA GLN A 130 -0.50 23.45 -14.88
C GLN A 130 -0.38 21.93 -15.04
N GLN A 131 0.77 21.34 -14.70
CA GLN A 131 0.95 19.88 -14.70
C GLN A 131 0.01 19.19 -13.70
N ILE A 132 -0.03 19.68 -12.46
CA ILE A 132 -0.92 19.15 -11.41
C ILE A 132 -2.39 19.27 -11.85
N ARG A 133 -2.80 20.43 -12.41
CA ARG A 133 -4.16 20.64 -12.94
C ARG A 133 -4.51 19.62 -14.01
N LYS A 134 -3.63 19.39 -14.99
CA LYS A 134 -3.84 18.39 -16.05
C LYS A 134 -3.98 16.98 -15.49
N GLN A 135 -3.15 16.61 -14.50
CA GLN A 135 -3.22 15.30 -13.85
C GLN A 135 -4.55 15.11 -13.10
N LEU A 136 -4.97 16.10 -12.31
CA LEU A 136 -6.24 16.04 -11.56
C LEU A 136 -7.45 15.98 -12.50
N LEU A 137 -7.44 16.75 -13.61
CA LEU A 137 -8.49 16.67 -14.63
C LEU A 137 -8.56 15.29 -15.27
N LYS A 138 -7.42 14.66 -15.59
CA LYS A 138 -7.38 13.31 -16.13
C LYS A 138 -7.94 12.28 -15.14
N GLN A 139 -7.59 12.38 -13.86
CA GLN A 139 -8.13 11.51 -12.80
C GLN A 139 -9.65 11.67 -12.65
N ARG A 140 -10.15 12.91 -12.59
CA ARG A 140 -11.58 13.20 -12.49
C ARG A 140 -12.38 12.67 -13.68
N ARG A 141 -11.87 12.83 -14.91
CA ARG A 141 -12.50 12.26 -16.12
C ARG A 141 -12.58 10.74 -16.05
N LYS A 142 -11.49 10.07 -15.67
CA LYS A 142 -11.48 8.61 -15.51
C LYS A 142 -12.50 8.15 -14.49
N GLN A 143 -12.59 8.84 -13.35
CA GLN A 143 -13.58 8.53 -12.31
C GLN A 143 -15.00 8.69 -12.85
N ALA A 144 -15.31 9.84 -13.45
CA ALA A 144 -16.64 10.10 -14.03
C ALA A 144 -17.05 9.04 -15.07
N THR A 145 -16.12 8.60 -15.92
CA THR A 145 -16.39 7.51 -16.88
C THR A 145 -16.65 6.17 -16.18
N SER A 146 -15.90 5.85 -15.12
CA SER A 146 -16.11 4.63 -14.33
C SER A 146 -17.46 4.64 -13.63
N ASP A 147 -17.84 5.77 -13.05
CA ASP A 147 -19.11 5.95 -12.33
C ASP A 147 -20.28 5.88 -13.32
N TRP A 148 -20.18 6.56 -14.46
CA TRP A 148 -21.17 6.49 -15.53
C TRP A 148 -21.38 5.07 -16.05
N LEU A 149 -20.29 4.33 -16.30
CA LEU A 149 -20.38 2.94 -16.76
C LEU A 149 -20.97 2.02 -15.68
N SER A 150 -20.68 2.26 -14.41
CA SER A 150 -21.23 1.48 -13.31
C SER A 150 -22.74 1.72 -13.18
N ALA A 151 -23.19 2.98 -13.25
CA ALA A 151 -24.60 3.33 -13.26
C ALA A 151 -25.36 2.73 -14.45
N LEU A 152 -24.79 2.77 -15.66
CA LEU A 152 -25.38 2.12 -16.83
C LEU A 152 -25.51 0.61 -16.67
N LYS A 153 -24.56 -0.05 -15.99
CA LYS A 153 -24.62 -1.49 -15.72
C LYS A 153 -25.67 -1.84 -14.67
N GLU A 154 -25.88 -0.97 -13.68
CA GLU A 154 -26.89 -1.15 -12.64
C GLU A 154 -28.31 -0.98 -13.20
N ASP A 155 -28.50 -0.04 -14.13
CA ASP A 155 -29.81 0.21 -14.77
C ASP A 155 -30.12 -0.80 -15.89
N ALA A 156 -29.09 -1.36 -16.53
CA ALA A 156 -29.28 -2.34 -17.59
C ALA A 156 -29.68 -3.72 -17.05
N THR A 157 -30.65 -4.36 -17.73
CA THR A 157 -30.88 -5.80 -17.56
C THR A 157 -29.76 -6.56 -18.28
N ILE A 158 -28.73 -6.96 -17.54
CA ILE A 158 -27.59 -7.71 -18.09
C ILE A 158 -27.86 -9.22 -17.96
N MET A 159 -28.22 -9.86 -19.08
CA MET A 159 -28.28 -11.31 -19.17
C MET A 159 -26.92 -11.89 -19.52
N ASP A 160 -26.28 -12.51 -18.54
CA ASP A 160 -24.99 -13.18 -18.70
C ASP A 160 -25.17 -14.61 -19.23
N ASN A 161 -25.15 -14.76 -20.57
CA ASN A 161 -25.30 -16.05 -21.24
C ASN A 161 -23.98 -16.85 -21.35
N ARG A 162 -22.91 -16.45 -20.65
CA ARG A 162 -21.64 -17.20 -20.62
C ARG A 162 -21.81 -18.60 -20.04
N THR A 163 -22.84 -18.80 -19.22
CA THR A 163 -23.30 -20.08 -18.68
C THR A 163 -24.08 -20.94 -19.68
N GLN A 164 -24.67 -20.34 -20.72
CA GLN A 164 -25.45 -21.05 -21.75
C GLN A 164 -24.61 -21.50 -22.95
N MET A 165 -23.41 -20.93 -23.13
CA MET A 165 -22.41 -21.44 -24.08
C MET A 165 -21.56 -22.59 -23.49
N ARG A 166 -22.10 -23.30 -22.50
CA ARG A 166 -21.55 -24.56 -21.99
C ARG A 166 -22.13 -25.74 -22.77
#